data_AF-R3WI80-F1
#
_entry.id   AF-R3WI80-F1
#
_cell.length_a   1.000
_cell.length_b   1.000
_cell.length_c   1.000
_cell.angle_alpha   90.00
_cell.angle_beta   90.00
_cell.angle_gamma   90.00
#
_symmetry.space_group_name_H-M   'P 1'
#
loop_
_entity.id
_entity.type
_entity.pdbx_description
1 polymer ?
#
loop_
_entity_poly.entity_id
_entity_poly.type
_entity_poly.pdbx_seq_one_letter_code
_entity_poly.pdbx_strand_id
1 'polypeptide(L)'
;MAHQTTDLRVLRTKKNIHQAMISLLTEKSFDKITINDISKKADISRGTFYLHYQDKYELVEKYQEELLEKAQLLFEITSHENRQEFFVVMLRFFQQKGNCCPCCYPTTVLRKYKYR
;
A
#
# COMPACT_ATOMS: atom_id res chain seq x y z
N MET A 1 19.56 -29.06 -0.83
CA MET A 1 19.74 -27.60 -0.63
C MET A 1 18.63 -26.91 -1.39
N ALA A 2 17.51 -26.58 -0.71
CA ALA A 2 16.34 -25.99 -1.33
C ALA A 2 16.58 -24.48 -1.49
N HIS A 3 16.65 -24.02 -2.73
CA HIS A 3 16.86 -22.62 -3.07
C HIS A 3 15.65 -21.80 -2.56
N GLN A 4 15.93 -20.82 -1.68
CA GLN A 4 14.97 -19.86 -1.17
C GLN A 4 14.57 -18.89 -2.31
N THR A 5 13.73 -19.36 -3.21
CA THR A 5 13.02 -18.54 -4.19
C THR A 5 11.82 -17.96 -3.45
N THR A 6 11.93 -16.77 -2.87
CA THR A 6 10.73 -16.03 -2.44
C THR A 6 9.80 -15.98 -3.63
N ASP A 7 8.70 -16.73 -3.57
CA ASP A 7 7.93 -17.08 -4.76
C ASP A 7 7.43 -15.81 -5.46
N LEU A 8 7.91 -15.57 -6.67
CA LEU A 8 7.51 -14.43 -7.51
C LEU A 8 5.98 -14.37 -7.66
N ARG A 9 5.29 -15.51 -7.58
CA ARG A 9 3.84 -15.60 -7.56
C ARG A 9 3.25 -14.93 -6.33
N VAL A 10 3.78 -15.20 -5.14
CA VAL A 10 3.33 -14.60 -3.87
C VAL A 10 3.49 -13.07 -3.94
N LEU A 11 4.62 -12.58 -4.42
CA LEU A 11 4.87 -11.14 -4.57
C LEU A 11 3.89 -10.49 -5.55
N ARG A 12 3.63 -11.13 -6.69
CA ARG A 12 2.65 -10.65 -7.69
C ARG A 12 1.25 -10.62 -7.10
N THR A 13 0.83 -11.66 -6.40
CA THR A 13 -0.49 -11.73 -5.77
C THR A 13 -0.66 -10.65 -4.70
N LYS A 14 0.31 -10.46 -3.80
CA LYS A 14 0.30 -9.37 -2.82
C LYS A 14 0.16 -7.99 -3.50
N LYS A 15 0.94 -7.75 -4.56
CA LYS A 15 0.86 -6.50 -5.33
C LYS A 15 -0.53 -6.27 -5.93
N ASN A 16 -1.14 -7.30 -6.51
CA ASN A 16 -2.50 -7.21 -7.07
C ASN A 16 -3.54 -6.90 -5.99
N ILE A 17 -3.43 -7.53 -4.81
CA ILE A 17 -4.31 -7.27 -3.65
C ILE A 17 -4.16 -5.82 -3.18
N HIS A 18 -2.93 -5.31 -3.03
CA HIS A 18 -2.69 -3.92 -2.64
C HIS A 18 -3.29 -2.94 -3.65
N GLN A 19 -3.06 -3.17 -4.95
CA GLN A 19 -3.59 -2.31 -6.00
C GLN A 19 -5.12 -2.31 -6.03
N ALA A 20 -5.74 -3.46 -5.82
CA ALA A 20 -7.18 -3.60 -5.70
C ALA A 20 -7.74 -2.81 -4.51
N MET A 21 -7.13 -2.91 -3.33
CA MET A 21 -7.53 -2.14 -2.15
C MET A 21 -7.44 -0.62 -2.41
N ILE A 22 -6.31 -0.15 -2.98
CA ILE A 22 -6.11 1.26 -3.33
C ILE A 22 -7.20 1.74 -4.29
N SER A 23 -7.50 0.97 -5.34
CA SER A 23 -8.56 1.31 -6.30
C SER A 23 -9.94 1.30 -5.68
N LEU A 24 -10.24 0.38 -4.75
CA LEU A 24 -11.54 0.35 -4.08
C LEU A 24 -11.73 1.54 -3.14
N LEU A 25 -10.65 2.03 -2.53
CA LEU A 25 -10.68 3.18 -1.64
C LEU A 25 -10.88 4.51 -2.36
N THR A 26 -10.64 4.59 -3.67
CA THR A 26 -11.06 5.75 -4.47
C THR A 26 -12.56 5.73 -4.79
N GLU A 27 -13.20 4.56 -4.67
CA GLU A 27 -14.60 4.34 -5.01
C GLU A 27 -15.54 4.35 -3.78
N LYS A 28 -15.09 3.83 -2.63
CA LYS A 28 -15.90 3.71 -1.40
C LYS A 28 -15.06 3.76 -0.12
N SER A 29 -15.74 4.01 1.02
CA SER A 29 -15.08 4.02 2.33
C SER A 29 -14.58 2.63 2.73
N PHE A 30 -13.48 2.60 3.50
CA PHE A 30 -12.83 1.36 3.95
C PHE A 30 -13.80 0.38 4.63
N ASP A 31 -14.70 0.87 5.48
CA ASP A 31 -15.67 0.02 6.18
C ASP A 31 -16.59 -0.74 5.24
N LYS A 32 -16.91 -0.16 4.07
CA LYS A 32 -17.78 -0.75 3.04
C LYS A 32 -17.02 -1.67 2.07
N ILE A 33 -15.70 -1.75 2.15
CA ILE A 33 -14.91 -2.67 1.35
C ILE A 33 -14.98 -4.07 1.97
N THR A 34 -15.32 -5.07 1.16
CA THR A 34 -15.37 -6.47 1.57
C THR A 34 -14.23 -7.27 0.94
N ILE A 35 -13.90 -8.43 1.51
CA ILE A 35 -12.94 -9.37 0.91
C ILE A 35 -13.38 -9.80 -0.49
N ASN A 36 -14.69 -9.90 -0.74
CA ASN A 36 -15.23 -10.22 -2.06
C ASN A 36 -14.92 -9.13 -3.09
N ASP A 37 -15.05 -7.86 -2.71
CA ASP A 37 -14.68 -6.73 -3.59
C ASP A 37 -13.20 -6.77 -3.94
N ILE A 38 -12.34 -6.96 -2.94
CA ILE A 38 -10.89 -7.00 -3.12
C ILE A 38 -10.51 -8.19 -4.02
N SER A 39 -11.07 -9.37 -3.73
CA SER A 39 -10.80 -10.59 -4.51
C SER A 39 -11.19 -10.42 -5.97
N LYS A 40 -12.38 -9.86 -6.24
CA LYS A 40 -12.85 -9.57 -7.60
C LYS A 40 -11.98 -8.54 -8.32
N LYS A 41 -11.63 -7.44 -7.64
CA LYS A 41 -10.82 -6.36 -8.23
C LYS A 41 -9.37 -6.79 -8.48
N ALA A 42 -8.83 -7.70 -7.67
CA ALA A 42 -7.48 -8.26 -7.79
C ALA A 42 -7.38 -9.46 -8.74
N ASP A 43 -8.51 -9.93 -9.29
CA ASP A 43 -8.63 -11.14 -10.12
C ASP A 43 -8.08 -12.40 -9.43
N ILE A 44 -8.53 -12.65 -8.19
CA ILE A 44 -8.15 -13.83 -7.39
C ILE A 44 -9.35 -14.47 -6.70
N SER A 45 -9.18 -15.71 -6.25
CA SER A 45 -10.15 -16.36 -5.37
C SER A 45 -10.07 -15.80 -3.94
N ARG A 46 -11.19 -15.87 -3.19
CA ARG A 46 -11.18 -15.55 -1.75
C ARG A 46 -10.21 -16.43 -0.97
N GLY A 47 -10.10 -17.71 -1.34
CA GLY A 47 -9.13 -18.63 -0.72
C GLY A 47 -7.70 -18.13 -0.89
N THR A 48 -7.37 -17.63 -2.09
CA THR A 48 -6.07 -17.02 -2.37
C THR A 48 -5.81 -15.77 -1.54
N PHE A 49 -6.83 -14.92 -1.31
CA PHE A 49 -6.70 -13.79 -0.38
C PHE A 49 -6.32 -14.28 1.03
N TYR A 50 -7.03 -15.30 1.54
CA TYR A 50 -6.80 -15.84 2.87
C TYR A 50 -5.45 -16.57 3.06
N LEU A 51 -4.75 -16.92 1.97
CA LEU A 51 -3.36 -17.39 2.05
C LEU A 51 -2.36 -16.28 2.41
N HIS A 52 -2.74 -15.02 2.24
CA HIS A 52 -1.87 -13.86 2.47
C HIS A 52 -2.31 -13.02 3.68
N TYR A 53 -3.62 -12.90 3.90
CA TYR A 53 -4.21 -12.05 4.93
C TYR A 53 -5.48 -12.67 5.52
N GLN A 54 -5.65 -12.62 6.82
CA GLN A 54 -6.81 -13.07 7.59
C GLN A 54 -8.02 -12.19 7.32
N ASP A 55 -7.82 -10.88 7.18
CA ASP A 55 -8.86 -9.91 6.84
C ASP A 55 -8.30 -8.64 6.17
N LYS A 56 -9.17 -7.65 5.95
CA LYS A 56 -8.80 -6.38 5.33
C LYS A 56 -8.03 -5.43 6.26
N TYR A 57 -8.05 -5.65 7.56
CA TYR A 57 -7.32 -4.85 8.55
C TYR A 57 -5.86 -5.31 8.58
N GLU A 58 -5.61 -6.62 8.66
CA GLU A 58 -4.25 -7.19 8.59
C GLU A 58 -3.57 -6.83 7.25
N LEU A 59 -4.34 -6.77 6.16
CA LEU A 59 -3.85 -6.26 4.88
C LEU A 59 -3.26 -4.85 4.99
N VAL A 60 -3.97 -3.94 5.67
CA VAL A 60 -3.53 -2.54 5.82
C VAL A 60 -2.35 -2.46 6.77
N GLU A 61 -2.39 -3.19 7.88
CA GLU A 61 -1.30 -3.24 8.87
C GLU A 61 0.01 -3.70 8.23
N LYS A 62 0.01 -4.86 7.56
CA LYS A 62 1.20 -5.35 6.86
C LYS A 62 1.69 -4.40 5.76
N TYR A 63 0.77 -3.74 5.07
CA TYR A 63 1.15 -2.75 4.07
C TYR A 63 1.82 -1.51 4.70
N GLN A 64 1.36 -1.08 5.88
CA GLN A 64 1.97 0.00 6.64
C GLN A 64 3.35 -0.40 7.17
N GLU A 65 3.51 -1.62 7.67
CA GLU A 65 4.80 -2.16 8.08
C GLU A 65 5.80 -2.17 6.91
N GLU A 66 5.41 -2.72 5.75
CA GLU A 66 6.23 -2.73 4.53
C GLU A 66 6.61 -1.30 4.07
N LEU A 67 5.76 -0.31 4.35
CA LEU A 67 6.04 1.09 4.05
C LEU A 67 7.05 1.68 5.06
N LEU A 68 6.87 1.43 6.35
CA LEU A 68 7.77 1.90 7.39
C LEU A 68 9.18 1.33 7.24
N GLU A 69 9.30 0.04 6.91
CA GLU A 69 10.60 -0.59 6.63
C GLU A 69 11.33 0.09 5.46
N LYS A 70 10.60 0.42 4.38
CA LYS A 70 11.18 1.17 3.25
C LYS A 70 11.60 2.58 3.66
N ALA A 71 10.81 3.24 4.50
CA ALA A 71 11.14 4.56 5.01
C ALA A 71 12.41 4.54 5.87
N GLN A 72 12.55 3.53 6.74
CA GLN A 72 13.74 3.32 7.57
C GLN A 72 14.98 3.07 6.70
N LEU A 73 14.88 2.20 5.69
CA LEU A 73 16.00 1.96 4.77
C LEU A 73 16.42 3.23 4.02
N LEU A 74 15.45 4.02 3.54
CA LEU A 74 15.75 5.30 2.89
C LEU A 74 16.39 6.31 3.85
N PHE A 75 16.01 6.29 5.13
CA PHE A 75 16.63 7.09 6.18
C PHE A 75 18.10 6.71 6.37
N GLU A 76 18.39 5.40 6.48
CA GLU A 76 19.75 4.87 6.65
C GLU A 76 20.66 5.15 5.46
N ILE A 77 20.14 5.10 4.23
CA ILE A 77 20.91 5.41 3.01
C ILE A 77 21.19 6.92 2.90
N THR A 78 20.33 7.75 3.47
CA THR A 78 20.43 9.23 3.41
C THR A 78 21.18 9.76 4.63
N SER A 79 22.35 9.18 4.94
CA SER A 79 23.19 9.51 6.10
C SER A 79 23.51 11.01 6.20
N HIS A 80 22.82 11.67 7.14
CA HIS A 80 23.06 12.87 7.96
C HIS A 80 23.80 14.14 7.50
N GLU A 81 24.35 14.29 6.29
CA GLU A 81 25.04 15.57 5.97
C GLU A 81 24.13 16.68 5.46
N ASN A 82 22.93 16.35 4.93
CA ASN A 82 22.04 17.36 4.38
C ASN A 82 20.58 17.16 4.81
N ARG A 83 20.14 17.97 5.79
CA ARG A 83 18.72 18.03 6.23
C ARG A 83 17.76 18.30 5.07
N GLN A 84 18.21 18.99 4.03
CA GLN A 84 17.42 19.27 2.82
C GLN A 84 17.22 18.01 1.97
N GLU A 85 18.27 17.22 1.74
CA GLU A 85 18.17 15.95 1.01
C GLU A 85 17.24 14.98 1.73
N PHE A 86 17.36 14.90 3.07
CA PHE A 86 16.44 14.11 3.88
C PHE A 86 14.97 14.54 3.68
N PHE A 87 14.69 15.84 3.75
CA PHE A 87 13.34 16.37 3.55
C PHE A 87 12.81 16.08 2.14
N VAL A 88 13.65 16.19 1.11
CA VAL A 88 13.28 15.88 -0.27
C VAL A 88 13.05 14.38 -0.48
N VAL A 89 13.88 13.51 0.10
CA VAL A 89 13.72 12.05 0.05
C VAL A 89 12.42 11.63 0.74
N MET A 90 12.14 12.16 1.93
CA MET A 90 10.88 11.94 2.63
C MET A 90 9.67 12.45 1.84
N LEU A 91 9.74 13.67 1.29
CA LEU A 91 8.66 14.20 0.47
C LEU A 91 8.41 13.34 -0.78
N ARG A 92 9.46 12.86 -1.46
CA ARG A 92 9.32 11.94 -2.61
C ARG A 92 8.69 10.61 -2.19
N PHE A 93 9.09 10.07 -1.04
CA PHE A 93 8.52 8.84 -0.49
C PHE A 93 7.00 8.98 -0.28
N PHE A 94 6.55 10.10 0.30
CA PHE A 94 5.12 10.39 0.49
C PHE A 94 4.39 10.83 -0.80
N GLN A 95 5.09 11.40 -1.78
CA GLN A 95 4.51 11.85 -3.06
C GLN A 95 4.49 10.77 -4.15
N GLN A 96 5.08 9.60 -3.92
CA GLN A 96 5.08 8.52 -4.90
C GLN A 96 3.64 8.00 -5.07
N LYS A 97 2.98 8.46 -6.14
CA LYS A 97 1.62 8.04 -6.52
C LYS A 97 1.53 6.52 -6.53
N GLY A 98 0.79 5.95 -5.56
CA GLY A 98 0.52 4.52 -5.48
C GLY A 98 0.99 3.82 -4.20
N ASN A 99 1.70 4.51 -3.30
CA ASN A 99 2.23 3.88 -2.07
C ASN A 99 1.49 4.24 -0.78
N CYS A 100 0.65 5.27 -0.81
CA CYS A 100 -0.24 5.59 0.29
C CYS A 100 -1.68 5.29 -0.13
N CYS A 101 -2.22 4.27 0.51
CA CYS A 101 -3.62 3.93 0.54
C CYS A 101 -4.48 5.22 0.74
N PRO A 102 -5.56 5.46 -0.04
CA PRO A 102 -6.40 6.64 0.13
C PRO A 102 -7.05 6.77 1.52
N CYS A 103 -6.96 5.74 2.37
CA CYS A 103 -7.38 5.80 3.77
C CYS A 103 -6.46 6.64 4.68
N CYS A 104 -5.22 6.91 4.27
CA CYS A 104 -4.27 7.69 5.07
C CYS A 104 -4.28 9.19 4.75
N TYR A 105 -4.99 9.61 3.69
CA TYR A 105 -5.29 11.01 3.46
C TYR A 105 -6.64 11.32 4.09
N PRO A 106 -6.76 12.34 4.96
CA PRO A 106 -8.07 12.88 5.27
C PRO A 106 -8.70 13.31 3.95
N THR A 107 -9.69 12.55 3.48
CA THR A 107 -10.44 12.75 2.23
C THR A 107 -11.15 14.12 2.14
N THR A 108 -10.98 14.97 3.15
CA THR A 108 -11.48 16.33 3.24
C THR A 108 -10.71 17.32 2.35
N VAL A 109 -9.45 17.07 1.97
CA VAL A 109 -8.64 18.10 1.29
C VAL A 109 -8.82 18.14 -0.23
N LEU A 110 -9.22 17.04 -0.89
CA LEU A 110 -9.31 16.99 -2.36
C LEU A 110 -10.73 17.14 -2.95
N ARG A 111 -11.77 17.28 -2.11
CA ARG A 111 -13.14 17.53 -2.61
C ARG A 111 -13.45 19.00 -2.92
N LYS A 112 -12.55 19.94 -2.59
CA LYS A 112 -12.75 21.38 -2.85
C LYS A 112 -12.21 21.90 -4.18
N TYR A 113 -11.47 21.11 -4.96
CA TYR A 113 -10.83 21.57 -6.21
C TYR A 113 -11.25 20.80 -7.47
N LYS A 114 -12.51 20.34 -7.54
CA LYS A 114 -13.05 19.72 -8.78
C LYS A 114 -14.26 20.43 -9.38
N TYR A 115 -14.50 21.69 -9.01
CA TYR A 115 -15.37 22.61 -9.74
C TYR A 115 -14.86 24.05 -9.56
N ARG A 116 -13.93 24.45 -10.42
CA ARG A 116 -13.79 25.83 -10.89
C ARG A 116 -13.21 25.82 -12.29
#